data_AF-A0A950EZ27-F1
#
_entry.id   AF-A0A950EZ27-F1
#
_cell.length_a   1.000
_cell.length_b   1.000
_cell.length_c   1.000
_cell.angle_alpha   90.00
_cell.angle_beta   90.00
_cell.angle_gamma   90.00
#
_symmetry.space_group_name_H-M   'P 1'
#
loop_
_entity.id
_entity.type
_entity.pdbx_description
1 polymer ?
#
loop_
_entity_poly.entity_id
_entity_poly.type
_entity_poly.pdbx_seq_one_letter_code
_entity_poly.pdbx_strand_id
1 'polypeptide(L)'
;FLAEMHYRGQPPRSWSEDFRQNPSETLPMVMVNARDAQAYSEWALKQMPTEAQWEMAARSTDGRLYPWGSEPINLARPRTPGQVEPVMSVPEDASPYGVRDLGGSVLEWTKDWYDSKFYHQLFNQPVVNPTGPTAKPRSLELVVKGDRKSGSASARQGIMLEKRLTYVGFRCVLPVEDKGGAVNPGSPASGTSPAPPPPGQPPANPARPGSTPAPTVPF
;
A
#
# COMPACT_ATOMS: atom_id res chain seq x y z
N PHE A 1 9.53 -11.78 21.01
CA PHE A 1 8.99 -12.03 19.65
C PHE A 1 10.02 -12.61 18.66
N LEU A 2 10.97 -11.86 18.09
CA LEU A 2 11.83 -12.39 16.99
C LEU A 2 12.70 -13.60 17.39
N ALA A 3 13.23 -13.61 18.62
CA ALA A 3 13.95 -14.76 19.17
C ALA A 3 13.03 -15.98 19.44
N GLU A 4 11.78 -15.72 19.86
CA GLU A 4 10.77 -16.76 20.13
C GLU A 4 10.24 -17.39 18.84
N MET A 5 10.20 -16.64 17.74
CA MET A 5 9.78 -17.13 16.42
C MET A 5 10.93 -17.75 15.61
N HIS A 6 12.09 -17.99 16.23
CA HIS A 6 13.29 -18.52 15.56
C HIS A 6 13.67 -17.76 14.28
N TYR A 7 13.53 -16.43 14.27
CA TYR A 7 13.92 -15.61 13.13
C TYR A 7 15.42 -15.79 12.83
N ARG A 8 15.77 -16.21 11.60
CA ARG A 8 17.15 -16.46 11.16
C ARG A 8 17.66 -15.47 10.10
N GLY A 9 17.00 -14.32 9.94
CA GLY A 9 17.43 -13.33 8.96
C GLY A 9 18.78 -12.73 9.36
N GLN A 10 19.81 -12.93 8.54
CA GLN A 10 21.05 -12.17 8.69
C GLN A 10 20.89 -10.80 8.00
N PRO A 11 21.43 -9.72 8.59
CA PRO A 11 21.50 -8.42 7.93
C PRO A 11 22.13 -8.56 6.54
N PRO A 12 21.49 -8.05 5.47
CA PRO A 12 22.00 -8.19 4.12
C PRO A 12 23.41 -7.64 3.96
N ARG A 13 24.28 -8.32 3.19
CA ARG A 13 25.66 -7.87 2.90
C ARG A 13 25.75 -6.49 2.20
N SER A 14 24.66 -6.05 1.59
CA SER A 14 24.55 -4.75 0.93
C SER A 14 24.32 -3.58 1.88
N TRP A 15 23.95 -3.84 3.14
CA TRP A 15 23.85 -2.78 4.15
C TRP A 15 25.24 -2.26 4.53
N SER A 16 25.34 -0.97 4.84
CA SER A 16 26.61 -0.39 5.31
C SER A 16 27.04 -1.09 6.60
N GLU A 17 28.36 -1.11 6.84
CA GLU A 17 28.91 -1.73 8.06
C GLU A 17 28.36 -1.04 9.33
N ASP A 18 28.22 0.28 9.27
CA ASP A 18 27.57 1.08 10.32
C ASP A 18 26.15 0.60 10.64
N PHE A 19 25.37 0.19 9.63
CA PHE A 19 24.02 -0.32 9.85
C PHE A 19 24.03 -1.65 10.61
N ARG A 20 24.95 -2.56 10.25
CA ARG A 20 25.07 -3.85 10.92
C ARG A 20 25.49 -3.71 12.37
N GLN A 21 26.32 -2.70 12.66
CA GLN A 21 26.88 -2.47 13.99
C GLN A 21 26.00 -1.56 14.85
N ASN A 22 25.23 -0.65 14.23
CA ASN A 22 24.31 0.29 14.88
C ASN A 22 22.91 0.20 14.24
N PRO A 23 22.11 -0.84 14.55
CA PRO A 23 20.76 -0.96 14.03
C PRO A 23 19.90 0.21 14.56
N SER A 24 19.44 1.08 13.65
CA SER A 24 18.52 2.16 14.02
C SER A 24 17.12 1.61 14.19
N GLU A 25 16.48 1.88 15.33
CA GLU A 25 15.08 1.54 15.59
C GLU A 25 14.10 2.29 14.69
N THR A 26 14.57 3.32 13.98
CA THR A 26 13.74 4.13 13.08
C THR A 26 13.60 3.55 11.68
N LEU A 27 14.27 2.44 11.37
CA LEU A 27 14.23 1.85 10.04
C LEU A 27 13.12 0.79 9.92
N PRO A 28 12.49 0.67 8.75
CA PRO A 28 11.48 -0.36 8.55
C PRO A 28 12.11 -1.74 8.70
N MET A 29 11.40 -2.63 9.41
CA MET A 29 11.81 -4.03 9.50
C MET A 29 11.67 -4.68 8.13
N VAL A 30 12.77 -5.26 7.63
CA VAL A 30 12.83 -6.03 6.38
C VAL A 30 13.47 -7.40 6.62
N MET A 31 13.69 -8.20 5.58
CA MET A 31 14.19 -9.58 5.70
C MET A 31 13.24 -10.52 6.47
N VAL A 32 11.99 -10.10 6.60
CA VAL A 32 10.87 -10.89 7.08
C VAL A 32 10.14 -11.52 5.90
N ASN A 33 9.77 -12.78 6.03
CA ASN A 33 8.88 -13.41 5.07
C ASN A 33 7.42 -13.12 5.45
N ALA A 34 6.48 -13.52 4.60
CA ALA A 34 5.06 -13.24 4.85
C ALA A 34 4.53 -13.87 6.15
N ARG A 35 5.06 -15.04 6.54
CA ARG A 35 4.65 -15.73 7.77
C ARG A 35 5.12 -14.98 9.02
N ASP A 36 6.32 -14.41 9.00
CA ASP A 36 6.79 -13.60 10.13
C ASP A 36 5.96 -12.30 10.26
N ALA A 37 5.64 -11.66 9.14
CA ALA A 37 4.79 -10.46 9.10
C ALA A 37 3.40 -10.74 9.68
N GLN A 38 2.80 -11.88 9.30
CA GLN A 38 1.51 -12.33 9.83
C GLN A 38 1.62 -12.61 11.33
N ALA A 39 2.60 -13.41 11.74
CA ALA A 39 2.83 -13.76 13.13
C ALA A 39 3.03 -12.53 14.03
N TYR A 40 3.78 -11.53 13.56
CA TYR A 40 3.98 -10.29 14.31
C TYR A 40 2.67 -9.51 14.44
N SER A 41 1.92 -9.44 13.34
CA SER A 41 0.63 -8.75 13.33
C SER A 41 -0.32 -9.37 14.36
N GLU A 42 -0.41 -10.70 14.41
CA GLU A 42 -1.21 -11.45 15.38
C GLU A 42 -0.73 -11.24 16.82
N TRP A 43 0.58 -11.36 17.08
CA TRP A 43 1.17 -11.09 18.40
C TRP A 43 0.89 -9.66 18.88
N ALA A 44 0.88 -8.70 17.96
CA ALA A 44 0.58 -7.29 18.25
C ALA A 44 -0.93 -6.98 18.34
N LEU A 45 -1.82 -7.99 18.31
CA LEU A 45 -3.27 -7.86 18.28
C LEU A 45 -3.79 -7.03 17.08
N LYS A 46 -3.14 -7.20 15.93
CA LYS A 46 -3.41 -6.54 14.65
C LYS A 46 -3.57 -7.59 13.54
N GLN A 47 -3.64 -7.14 12.29
CA GLN A 47 -3.66 -7.99 11.10
C GLN A 47 -2.73 -7.44 10.01
N MET A 48 -2.33 -8.30 9.08
CA MET A 48 -1.81 -7.83 7.79
C MET A 48 -2.94 -7.22 6.95
N PRO A 49 -2.69 -6.12 6.21
CA PRO A 49 -3.68 -5.52 5.33
C PRO A 49 -4.05 -6.46 4.19
N THR A 50 -5.29 -6.34 3.68
CA THR A 50 -5.55 -6.77 2.31
C THR A 50 -4.86 -5.84 1.30
N GLU A 51 -4.64 -6.33 0.07
CA GLU A 51 -4.21 -5.49 -1.06
C GLU A 51 -5.11 -4.27 -1.21
N ALA A 52 -6.43 -4.47 -1.13
CA ALA A 52 -7.40 -3.39 -1.28
C ALA A 52 -7.39 -2.39 -0.11
N GLN A 53 -7.20 -2.86 1.13
CA GLN A 53 -7.05 -1.97 2.29
C GLN A 53 -5.78 -1.11 2.16
N TRP A 54 -4.67 -1.73 1.75
CA TRP A 54 -3.42 -1.01 1.52
C TRP A 54 -3.59 0.05 0.43
N GLU A 55 -4.20 -0.33 -0.69
CA GLU A 55 -4.38 0.59 -1.83
C GLU A 55 -5.35 1.71 -1.51
N MET A 56 -6.43 1.45 -0.76
CA MET A 56 -7.34 2.48 -0.26
C MET A 56 -6.61 3.46 0.65
N ALA A 57 -5.77 2.97 1.57
CA ALA A 57 -4.97 3.83 2.44
C ALA A 57 -4.03 4.77 1.66
N ALA A 58 -3.55 4.32 0.50
CA ALA A 58 -2.68 5.10 -0.38
C ALA A 58 -3.46 6.06 -1.30
N ARG A 59 -4.46 5.54 -2.02
CA ARG A 59 -5.11 6.23 -3.14
C ARG A 59 -6.39 6.97 -2.77
N SER A 60 -6.94 6.74 -1.58
CA SER A 60 -8.29 7.23 -1.26
C SER A 60 -9.33 6.78 -2.30
N THR A 61 -10.48 7.44 -2.34
CA THR A 61 -11.56 7.19 -3.31
C THR A 61 -11.33 7.90 -4.65
N ASP A 62 -10.39 8.83 -4.74
CA ASP A 62 -10.15 9.64 -5.93
C ASP A 62 -9.19 9.00 -6.95
N GLY A 63 -8.60 7.86 -6.61
CA GLY A 63 -7.78 7.08 -7.56
C GLY A 63 -6.48 7.76 -7.96
N ARG A 64 -5.94 8.66 -7.13
CA ARG A 64 -4.63 9.31 -7.34
C ARG A 64 -3.50 8.32 -7.64
N LEU A 65 -2.52 8.80 -8.41
CA LEU A 65 -1.38 7.97 -8.84
C LEU A 65 -0.42 7.65 -7.68
N TYR A 66 -0.12 8.65 -6.86
CA TYR A 66 0.76 8.57 -5.70
C TYR A 66 -0.03 8.84 -4.42
N PRO A 67 0.44 8.40 -3.24
CA PRO A 67 -0.24 8.72 -1.98
C PRO A 67 -0.51 10.22 -1.80
N TRP A 68 0.47 11.05 -2.13
CA TRP A 68 0.40 12.51 -2.02
C TRP A 68 -0.33 13.22 -3.18
N GLY A 69 -0.72 12.52 -4.26
CA GLY A 69 -1.46 13.14 -5.38
C GLY A 69 -1.08 12.61 -6.76
N SER A 70 -1.25 13.46 -7.78
CA SER A 70 -0.97 13.13 -9.19
C SER A 70 0.45 13.52 -9.64
N GLU A 71 1.04 14.51 -8.99
CA GLU A 71 2.32 15.05 -9.42
C GLU A 71 3.47 14.14 -9.01
N PRO A 72 4.41 13.84 -9.92
CA PRO A 72 5.63 13.12 -9.61
C PRO A 72 6.54 14.02 -8.78
N ILE A 73 6.27 14.10 -7.48
CA ILE A 73 7.21 14.70 -6.54
C ILE A 73 8.36 13.70 -6.37
N ASN A 74 9.60 14.17 -6.24
CA ASN A 74 10.80 13.35 -5.97
C ASN A 74 10.80 12.78 -4.53
N LEU A 75 9.64 12.27 -4.09
CA LEU A 75 9.40 11.58 -2.83
C LEU A 75 9.36 10.06 -3.01
N ALA A 76 9.46 9.56 -4.26
CA ALA A 76 9.59 8.14 -4.52
C ALA A 76 10.87 7.61 -3.85
N ARG A 77 10.72 6.53 -3.07
CA ARG A 77 11.79 6.01 -2.21
C ARG A 77 12.14 4.56 -2.53
N PRO A 78 13.39 4.13 -2.29
CA PRO A 78 14.45 4.87 -1.61
C PRO A 78 15.18 5.86 -2.55
N ARG A 79 15.66 6.97 -1.97
CA ARG A 79 16.53 7.94 -2.66
C ARG A 79 17.90 7.37 -2.98
N THR A 80 18.39 6.42 -2.17
CA THR A 80 19.65 5.70 -2.40
C THR A 80 19.36 4.26 -2.84
N PRO A 81 19.78 3.86 -4.05
CA PRO A 81 19.59 2.49 -4.53
C PRO A 81 20.13 1.45 -3.55
N GLY A 82 19.35 0.40 -3.30
CA GLY A 82 19.73 -0.70 -2.41
C GLY A 82 19.57 -0.41 -0.91
N GLN A 83 19.16 0.80 -0.51
CA GLN A 83 18.93 1.16 0.88
C GLN A 83 17.45 1.23 1.24
N VAL A 84 17.18 1.34 2.54
CA VAL A 84 15.88 1.67 3.12
C VAL A 84 16.04 2.97 3.91
N GLU A 85 14.99 3.77 3.98
CA GLU A 85 14.99 5.03 4.70
C GLU A 85 14.22 4.91 6.03
N PRO A 86 14.54 5.75 7.03
CA PRO A 86 13.78 5.79 8.28
C PRO A 86 12.29 5.99 8.02
N VAL A 87 11.46 5.27 8.77
CA VAL A 87 10.01 5.46 8.77
C VAL A 87 9.69 6.91 9.15
N MET A 88 8.64 7.47 8.56
CA MET A 88 8.15 8.82 8.82
C MET A 88 9.15 9.94 8.50
N SER A 89 10.20 9.66 7.71
CA SER A 89 11.25 10.63 7.35
C SER A 89 10.82 11.71 6.36
N VAL A 90 9.68 11.53 5.69
CA VAL A 90 9.15 12.46 4.67
C VAL A 90 7.72 12.83 5.06
N PRO A 91 7.49 13.95 5.75
CA PRO A 91 6.15 14.37 6.16
C PRO A 91 5.16 14.61 5.01
N GLU A 92 5.67 15.01 3.84
CA GLU A 92 4.92 15.43 2.65
C GLU A 92 4.36 14.24 1.84
N ASP A 93 4.75 13.00 2.17
CA ASP A 93 4.33 11.80 1.44
C ASP A 93 3.00 11.21 1.93
N ALA A 94 2.35 11.89 2.87
CA ALA A 94 1.11 11.45 3.48
C ALA A 94 -0.04 11.32 2.45
N SER A 95 -0.80 10.24 2.56
CA SER A 95 -2.08 10.10 1.87
C SER A 95 -3.15 11.02 2.47
N PRO A 96 -4.36 11.14 1.87
CA PRO A 96 -5.48 11.89 2.45
C PRO A 96 -5.91 11.42 3.83
N TYR A 97 -5.63 10.15 4.14
CA TYR A 97 -5.90 9.56 5.45
C TYR A 97 -4.75 9.77 6.45
N GLY A 98 -3.73 10.55 6.07
CA GLY A 98 -2.55 10.82 6.90
C GLY A 98 -1.54 9.68 6.95
N VAL A 99 -1.70 8.63 6.13
CA VAL A 99 -0.81 7.47 6.14
C VAL A 99 0.45 7.78 5.31
N ARG A 100 1.61 7.63 5.93
CA ARG A 100 2.93 7.89 5.34
C ARG A 100 3.65 6.61 4.93
N ASP A 101 4.73 6.80 4.16
CA ASP A 101 5.61 5.75 3.67
C ASP A 101 4.92 4.74 2.74
N LEU A 102 3.89 5.16 2.01
CA LEU A 102 3.20 4.33 1.02
C LEU A 102 3.77 4.47 -0.40
N GLY A 103 4.64 5.45 -0.64
CA GLY A 103 5.29 5.70 -1.94
C GLY A 103 6.70 5.12 -2.08
N GLY A 104 7.04 4.09 -1.29
CA GLY A 104 8.30 3.34 -1.42
C GLY A 104 9.07 3.14 -0.12
N SER A 105 10.41 3.23 -0.20
CA SER A 105 11.41 2.75 0.79
C SER A 105 11.47 1.23 0.84
N VAL A 106 10.36 0.58 1.18
CA VAL A 106 10.18 -0.87 1.18
C VAL A 106 8.94 -1.25 0.40
N LEU A 107 8.92 -2.47 -0.13
CA LEU A 107 7.67 -3.12 -0.51
C LEU A 107 7.03 -3.70 0.76
N GLU A 108 5.71 -3.75 0.81
CA GLU A 108 4.98 -4.18 2.00
C GLU A 108 4.12 -5.40 1.70
N TRP A 109 4.28 -6.44 2.51
CA TRP A 109 3.45 -7.64 2.46
C TRP A 109 1.97 -7.33 2.72
N THR A 110 1.10 -7.93 1.91
CA THR A 110 -0.36 -8.00 2.14
C THR A 110 -0.78 -9.48 2.24
N LYS A 111 -1.98 -9.76 2.72
CA LYS A 111 -2.44 -11.15 2.96
C LYS A 111 -2.99 -11.86 1.71
N ASP A 112 -3.09 -11.14 0.59
CA ASP A 112 -3.76 -11.61 -0.63
C ASP A 112 -2.81 -12.45 -1.49
N TRP A 113 -3.31 -13.56 -2.03
CA TRP A 113 -2.60 -14.30 -3.07
C TRP A 113 -2.43 -13.43 -4.32
N TYR A 114 -1.23 -13.46 -4.91
CA TYR A 114 -0.99 -12.79 -6.17
C TYR A 114 -1.56 -13.61 -7.33
N ASP A 115 -2.49 -12.99 -8.06
CA ASP A 115 -2.94 -13.41 -9.38
C ASP A 115 -3.03 -12.16 -10.28
N SER A 116 -2.32 -12.17 -11.40
CA SER A 116 -2.31 -11.06 -12.36
C SER A 116 -3.67 -10.83 -13.02
N LYS A 117 -4.56 -11.83 -13.02
CA LYS A 117 -5.89 -11.77 -13.62
C LYS A 117 -6.99 -11.43 -12.63
N PHE A 118 -6.71 -11.39 -11.33
CA PHE A 118 -7.73 -11.20 -10.28
C PHE A 118 -8.66 -10.02 -10.56
N TYR A 119 -8.11 -8.81 -10.76
CA TYR A 119 -8.93 -7.63 -11.02
C TYR A 119 -9.62 -7.65 -12.39
N HIS A 120 -9.06 -8.32 -13.39
CA HIS A 120 -9.74 -8.51 -14.68
C HIS A 120 -10.97 -9.42 -14.54
N GLN A 121 -10.93 -10.42 -13.67
CA GLN A 121 -12.07 -11.32 -13.40
C GLN A 121 -13.19 -10.61 -12.64
N LEU A 122 -12.85 -9.56 -11.88
CA LEU A 122 -13.81 -8.73 -11.15
C LEU A 122 -14.42 -7.61 -12.01
N PHE A 123 -14.04 -7.48 -13.28
CA PHE A 123 -14.56 -6.42 -14.14
C PHE A 123 -16.10 -6.49 -14.24
N ASN A 124 -16.76 -5.36 -13.98
CA ASN A 124 -18.23 -5.21 -13.88
C ASN A 124 -18.92 -6.04 -12.79
N GLN A 125 -18.20 -6.52 -11.77
CA GLN A 125 -18.79 -7.14 -10.59
C GLN A 125 -18.87 -6.13 -9.44
N PRO A 126 -19.96 -6.11 -8.65
CA PRO A 126 -19.96 -5.38 -7.39
C PRO A 126 -19.01 -6.11 -6.42
N VAL A 127 -17.97 -5.41 -5.95
CA VAL A 127 -16.96 -5.98 -5.06
C VAL A 127 -16.85 -5.12 -3.81
N VAL A 128 -17.11 -5.73 -2.66
CA VAL A 128 -16.97 -5.10 -1.35
C VAL A 128 -15.88 -5.83 -0.58
N ASN A 129 -14.88 -5.09 -0.10
CA ASN A 129 -13.76 -5.62 0.70
C ASN A 129 -13.09 -6.87 0.11
N PRO A 130 -12.52 -6.81 -1.12
CA PRO A 130 -11.88 -7.98 -1.71
C PRO A 130 -10.66 -8.41 -0.89
N THR A 131 -10.47 -9.73 -0.79
CA THR A 131 -9.38 -10.39 -0.06
C THR A 131 -8.51 -11.25 -0.97
N GLY A 132 -8.46 -10.91 -2.26
CA GLY A 132 -7.72 -11.65 -3.28
C GLY A 132 -8.42 -12.96 -3.70
N PRO A 133 -7.76 -13.76 -4.57
CA PRO A 133 -8.22 -15.08 -4.95
C PRO A 133 -8.37 -16.00 -3.74
N THR A 134 -9.46 -16.75 -3.66
CA THR A 134 -9.68 -17.71 -2.56
C THR A 134 -8.85 -18.99 -2.72
N ALA A 135 -8.55 -19.37 -3.96
CA ALA A 135 -7.73 -20.54 -4.26
C ALA A 135 -6.23 -20.22 -4.07
N LYS A 136 -5.55 -21.06 -3.30
CA LYS A 136 -4.09 -20.98 -3.14
C LYS A 136 -3.39 -21.23 -4.49
N PRO A 137 -2.61 -20.28 -5.01
CA PRO A 137 -1.92 -20.42 -6.29
C PRO A 137 -0.72 -21.37 -6.17
N ARG A 138 -0.34 -21.99 -7.29
CA ARG A 138 0.87 -22.84 -7.35
C ARG A 138 2.17 -22.05 -7.14
N SER A 139 2.19 -20.77 -7.50
CA SER A 139 3.39 -19.91 -7.34
C SER A 139 3.69 -19.61 -5.88
N LEU A 140 2.72 -19.75 -4.97
CA LEU A 140 2.85 -19.42 -3.55
C LEU A 140 3.28 -17.97 -3.31
N GLU A 141 2.84 -17.07 -4.20
CA GLU A 141 3.15 -15.65 -4.13
C GLU A 141 2.05 -14.87 -3.44
N LEU A 142 2.42 -14.02 -2.48
CA LEU A 142 1.51 -13.00 -1.96
C LEU A 142 1.78 -11.67 -2.65
N VAL A 143 0.76 -10.81 -2.65
CA VAL A 143 0.88 -9.45 -3.16
C VAL A 143 1.75 -8.62 -2.20
N VAL A 144 2.69 -7.88 -2.79
CA VAL A 144 3.38 -6.76 -2.14
C VAL A 144 3.07 -5.44 -2.82
N LYS A 145 3.00 -4.36 -2.03
CA LYS A 145 2.62 -3.00 -2.45
C LYS A 145 3.72 -1.97 -2.14
N GLY A 146 3.60 -0.74 -2.66
CA GLY A 146 4.50 0.39 -2.37
C GLY A 146 5.48 0.80 -3.46
N ASP A 147 5.61 0.04 -4.55
CA ASP A 147 6.50 0.24 -5.70
C ASP A 147 7.70 1.20 -5.52
N ARG A 148 8.88 0.60 -5.34
CA ARG A 148 10.16 1.31 -5.16
C ARG A 148 10.76 1.89 -6.46
N LYS A 149 10.06 1.78 -7.61
CA LYS A 149 10.53 2.32 -8.89
C LYS A 149 9.85 3.62 -9.27
N SER A 150 8.53 3.61 -9.38
CA SER A 150 7.75 4.79 -9.77
C SER A 150 7.09 5.48 -8.60
N GLY A 151 6.90 4.80 -7.46
CA GLY A 151 6.10 5.27 -6.33
C GLY A 151 4.59 5.09 -6.54
N SER A 152 4.16 4.47 -7.65
CA SER A 152 2.74 4.29 -7.98
C SER A 152 2.01 3.46 -6.92
N ALA A 153 0.93 4.00 -6.39
CA ALA A 153 0.12 3.35 -5.36
C ALA A 153 -0.69 2.15 -5.90
N SER A 154 -0.98 2.11 -7.22
CA SER A 154 -1.68 0.98 -7.83
C SER A 154 -0.75 -0.16 -8.24
N ALA A 155 0.56 0.05 -8.20
CA ALA A 155 1.51 -0.99 -8.55
C ALA A 155 1.42 -2.15 -7.55
N ARG A 156 1.50 -3.36 -8.10
CA ARG A 156 1.38 -4.63 -7.38
C ARG A 156 2.37 -5.63 -7.95
N GLN A 157 2.97 -6.44 -7.09
CA GLN A 157 3.94 -7.47 -7.47
C GLN A 157 3.67 -8.73 -6.65
N GLY A 158 3.91 -9.90 -7.24
CA GLY A 158 3.93 -11.17 -6.52
C GLY A 158 5.33 -11.48 -6.01
N ILE A 159 5.44 -11.87 -4.73
CA ILE A 159 6.68 -12.40 -4.18
C ILE A 159 6.36 -13.70 -3.43
N MET A 160 7.16 -14.75 -3.67
CA MET A 160 7.02 -16.04 -3.00
C MET A 160 7.07 -15.85 -1.48
N LEU A 161 6.07 -16.38 -0.77
CA LEU A 161 5.80 -16.10 0.64
C LEU A 161 6.95 -16.41 1.61
N GLU A 162 7.91 -17.25 1.19
CA GLU A 162 9.08 -17.66 1.99
C GLU A 162 10.28 -16.73 1.82
N LYS A 163 10.26 -15.82 0.84
CA LYS A 163 11.38 -14.94 0.54
C LYS A 163 11.57 -13.93 1.67
N ARG A 164 12.85 -13.72 2.00
CA ARG A 164 13.32 -12.69 2.93
C ARG A 164 14.19 -11.74 2.12
N LEU A 165 13.67 -10.55 1.83
CA LEU A 165 14.33 -9.58 0.96
C LEU A 165 14.66 -8.32 1.75
N THR A 166 15.78 -7.70 1.39
CA THR A 166 16.38 -6.53 2.06
C THR A 166 15.54 -5.25 1.92
N TYR A 167 14.43 -5.36 1.21
CA TYR A 167 13.58 -4.26 0.79
C TYR A 167 12.10 -4.61 0.88
N VAL A 168 11.77 -5.74 1.51
CA VAL A 168 10.38 -6.13 1.74
C VAL A 168 10.17 -6.18 3.26
N GLY A 169 9.26 -5.34 3.71
CA GLY A 169 8.76 -5.26 5.08
C GLY A 169 7.25 -5.44 5.10
N PHE A 170 6.60 -4.83 6.08
CA PHE A 170 5.15 -4.87 6.21
C PHE A 170 4.66 -3.75 7.13
N ARG A 171 3.36 -3.47 7.07
CA ARG A 171 2.64 -2.72 8.09
C ARG A 171 1.46 -3.53 8.60
N CYS A 172 0.93 -3.13 9.74
CA CYS A 172 -0.25 -3.73 10.34
C CYS A 172 -1.47 -2.84 10.14
N VAL A 173 -2.64 -3.45 10.11
CA VAL A 173 -3.95 -2.78 10.23
C VAL A 173 -4.65 -3.24 11.50
N LEU A 174 -5.48 -2.38 12.07
CA LEU A 174 -6.34 -2.72 13.18
C LEU A 174 -7.67 -3.26 12.65
N PRO A 175 -8.12 -4.46 13.08
CA PRO A 175 -9.48 -4.88 12.83
C PRO A 175 -10.42 -3.96 13.62
N VAL A 176 -11.39 -3.37 12.93
CA VAL A 176 -12.45 -2.58 13.56
C VAL A 176 -13.70 -3.43 13.55
N GLU A 177 -14.32 -3.63 14.71
CA GLU A 177 -15.63 -4.27 14.78
C GLU A 177 -16.66 -3.37 14.09
N ASP A 178 -17.40 -3.93 13.15
CA ASP A 178 -18.51 -3.24 12.53
C ASP A 178 -19.64 -3.12 13.57
N LYS A 179 -19.75 -1.95 14.21
CA LYS A 179 -20.86 -1.64 15.11
C LYS A 179 -22.11 -1.41 14.25
N GLY A 180 -22.66 -2.49 13.72
CA GLY A 180 -23.83 -2.58 12.83
C GLY A 180 -24.61 -1.29 12.61
N GLY A 181 -24.21 -0.53 11.60
CA GLY A 181 -25.02 0.51 10.99
C GLY A 181 -25.58 -0.01 9.68
N ALA A 182 -26.79 -0.55 9.70
CA ALA A 182 -27.50 -0.95 8.48
C ALA A 182 -27.59 0.25 7.53
N VAL A 183 -26.84 0.21 6.43
CA VAL A 183 -27.05 1.12 5.30
C VAL A 183 -28.28 0.62 4.57
N ASN A 184 -29.45 1.20 4.85
CA ASN A 184 -30.66 0.96 4.07
C ASN A 184 -30.48 1.55 2.65
N PRO A 185 -30.55 0.74 1.57
CA PRO A 185 -30.51 1.26 0.21
C PRO A 185 -31.90 1.78 -0.15
N GLY A 186 -32.25 3.00 0.27
CA GLY A 186 -33.57 3.54 -0.05
C GLY A 186 -34.02 4.78 0.70
N SER A 187 -33.19 5.82 0.81
CA SER A 187 -33.72 7.15 1.19
C SER A 187 -33.00 8.26 0.40
N PRO A 188 -33.74 9.14 -0.29
CA PRO A 188 -33.15 10.21 -1.07
C PRO A 188 -32.49 11.23 -0.14
N ALA A 189 -31.26 11.60 -0.48
CA ALA A 189 -30.49 12.60 0.24
C ALA A 189 -31.23 13.95 0.27
N SER A 190 -31.66 14.38 1.45
CA SER A 190 -32.03 15.77 1.70
C SER A 190 -30.77 16.63 1.59
N GLY A 191 -30.73 17.47 0.55
CA GLY A 191 -29.57 18.27 0.18
C GLY A 191 -29.17 19.30 1.23
N THR A 192 -27.85 19.42 1.41
CA THR A 192 -27.21 20.65 1.87
C THR A 192 -26.18 21.05 0.81
N SER A 193 -26.45 22.21 0.21
CA SER A 193 -25.67 22.83 -0.86
C SER A 193 -24.23 23.14 -0.42
N PRO A 194 -23.19 22.88 -1.23
CA PRO A 194 -21.84 23.35 -0.95
C PRO A 194 -21.69 24.85 -1.27
N ALA A 195 -21.00 25.58 -0.41
CA ALA A 195 -20.69 27.00 -0.54
C ALA A 195 -19.94 27.34 -1.85
N PRO A 196 -20.10 28.56 -2.40
CA PRO A 196 -19.51 28.93 -3.69
C PRO A 196 -17.99 29.19 -3.58
N PRO A 197 -17.21 28.94 -4.65
CA PRO A 197 -15.79 29.25 -4.70
C PRO A 197 -15.51 30.76 -4.93
N PRO A 198 -14.35 31.28 -4.49
CA PRO A 198 -13.98 32.69 -4.70
C PRO A 198 -13.62 32.98 -6.17
N PRO A 199 -13.81 34.23 -6.65
CA PRO A 199 -13.72 34.55 -8.07
C PRO A 199 -12.29 34.89 -8.54
N GLY A 200 -11.91 34.35 -9.71
CA GLY A 200 -10.98 34.98 -10.64
C GLY A 200 -9.72 34.17 -11.02
N GLN A 201 -9.74 33.55 -12.20
CA GLN A 201 -8.71 33.66 -13.27
C GLN A 201 -9.11 32.82 -14.52
N PRO A 202 -8.59 33.14 -15.73
CA PRO A 202 -9.26 33.04 -17.03
C PRO A 202 -9.01 31.71 -17.81
N PRO A 203 -9.62 31.49 -19.00
CA PRO A 203 -9.98 30.16 -19.47
C PRO A 203 -8.85 29.31 -20.06
N ALA A 204 -9.14 28.00 -20.08
CA ALA A 204 -8.29 26.88 -20.49
C ALA A 204 -7.81 26.93 -21.95
N ASN A 205 -6.69 26.26 -22.21
CA ASN A 205 -6.20 25.91 -23.55
C ASN A 205 -6.24 24.37 -23.76
N PRO A 206 -6.42 23.92 -25.01
CA PRO A 206 -6.96 22.58 -25.32
C PRO A 206 -5.95 21.44 -25.18
N ALA A 207 -6.49 20.25 -24.91
CA ALA A 207 -5.77 18.99 -24.74
C ALA A 207 -5.10 18.51 -26.04
N ARG A 208 -3.94 17.86 -25.91
CA ARG A 208 -3.27 17.08 -26.96
C ARG A 208 -3.53 15.57 -26.74
N PRO A 209 -3.78 14.77 -27.79
CA PRO A 209 -4.23 13.39 -27.63
C PRO A 209 -3.07 12.40 -27.47
N GLY A 210 -3.25 11.40 -26.61
CA GLY A 210 -2.51 10.14 -26.70
C GLY A 210 -1.93 9.60 -25.39
N SER A 211 -2.75 8.95 -24.58
CA SER A 211 -2.40 7.69 -23.86
C SER A 211 -3.66 7.21 -23.14
N THR A 212 -4.21 6.08 -23.58
CA THR A 212 -5.42 5.47 -23.02
C THR A 212 -5.16 5.06 -21.56
N PRO A 213 -5.87 5.63 -20.56
CA PRO A 213 -5.81 5.14 -19.19
C PRO A 213 -6.61 3.83 -19.07
N ALA A 214 -6.16 2.93 -18.19
CA ALA A 214 -6.96 1.78 -17.79
C ALA A 214 -8.27 2.25 -17.12
N PRO A 215 -9.40 1.57 -17.34
CA PRO A 215 -10.70 2.01 -16.82
C PRO A 215 -10.70 2.00 -15.30
N THR A 216 -11.01 3.15 -14.72
CA THR A 216 -11.25 3.35 -13.29
C THR A 216 -12.58 2.69 -12.91
N VAL A 217 -12.56 1.80 -11.91
CA VAL A 217 -13.78 1.29 -11.28
C VAL A 217 -14.26 2.33 -10.26
N PRO A 218 -15.51 2.80 -10.31
CA PRO A 218 -16.06 3.66 -9.27
C PRO A 218 -16.33 2.84 -7.99
N PHE A 219 -15.94 3.38 -6.84
CA PHE A 219 -16.25 2.86 -5.51
C PHE A 219 -17.68 3.23 -5.08
#